data_AF-A0A7S0GXV0-F1
#
_entry.id   AF-A0A7S0GXV0-F1
#
_cell.length_a   1.000
_cell.length_b   1.000
_cell.length_c   1.000
_cell.angle_alpha   90.00
_cell.angle_beta   90.00
_cell.angle_gamma   90.00
#
_symmetry.space_group_name_H-M   'P 1'
#
loop_
_entity.id
_entity.type
_entity.pdbx_description
1 polymer ?
#
loop_
_entity_poly.entity_id
_entity_poly.type
_entity_poly.pdbx_seq_one_letter_code
_entity_poly.pdbx_strand_id
1 'polypeptide(L)'
;AQALSNAAASGHHEKAARLALKLNHPHALLKAVNAMLADPEFGDAALDALAGSVKGKALHRLLTATREWNANARHCDAAQRVLSSLLRLRSLDELSTVPGAADVVAALRAYTQRHFARAGRLLRGTYLLDVALAGMGALLDDEEGLLEPESGRDPAGARGGAGPETGAPG
;
A
#
# COMPACT_ATOMS: atom_id res chain seq x y z
N ALA A 1 -9.69 -8.32 33.87
CA ALA A 1 -10.37 -7.32 33.02
C ALA A 1 -9.88 -5.89 33.29
N GLN A 2 -9.92 -5.40 34.55
CA GLN A 2 -9.55 -4.01 34.88
C GLN A 2 -8.11 -3.61 34.48
N ALA A 3 -7.11 -4.43 34.79
CA ALA A 3 -5.70 -4.14 34.45
C ALA A 3 -5.44 -4.03 32.93
N LEU A 4 -6.22 -4.75 32.11
CA LEU A 4 -6.09 -4.74 30.66
C LEU A 4 -6.73 -3.47 30.04
N SER A 5 -7.86 -3.03 30.61
CA SER A 5 -8.47 -1.74 30.27
C SER A 5 -7.57 -0.57 30.67
N ASN A 6 -6.96 -0.63 31.86
CA ASN A 6 -6.07 0.41 32.36
C ASN A 6 -4.72 0.49 31.60
N ALA A 7 -4.16 -0.66 31.20
CA ALA A 7 -2.94 -0.71 30.39
C ALA A 7 -3.17 -0.17 28.97
N ALA A 8 -4.33 -0.45 28.39
CA ALA A 8 -4.74 0.11 27.10
C ALA A 8 -4.97 1.63 27.18
N ALA A 9 -5.45 2.14 28.32
CA ALA A 9 -5.70 3.55 28.55
C ALA A 9 -4.43 4.38 28.87
N SER A 10 -3.31 3.74 29.22
CA SER A 10 -2.06 4.40 29.64
C SER A 10 -0.98 4.45 28.55
N GLY A 11 -1.33 4.21 27.29
CA GLY A 11 -0.38 4.23 26.14
C GLY A 11 0.62 3.08 26.12
N HIS A 12 0.61 2.18 27.11
CA HIS A 12 1.54 1.06 27.21
C HIS A 12 0.99 -0.19 26.50
N HIS A 13 0.75 -0.07 25.20
CA HIS A 13 0.10 -1.13 24.40
C HIS A 13 0.88 -2.45 24.39
N GLU A 14 2.22 -2.39 24.46
CA GLU A 14 3.06 -3.58 24.60
C GLU A 14 2.76 -4.36 25.90
N LYS A 15 2.65 -3.67 27.04
CA LYS A 15 2.32 -4.30 28.33
C LYS A 15 0.92 -4.93 28.28
N ALA A 16 -0.03 -4.25 27.64
CA ALA A 16 -1.38 -4.77 27.43
C ALA A 16 -1.37 -6.05 26.57
N ALA A 17 -0.59 -6.09 25.49
CA ALA A 17 -0.42 -7.26 24.64
C ALA A 17 0.18 -8.45 25.41
N ARG A 18 1.22 -8.20 26.22
CA ARG A 18 1.82 -9.23 27.09
C ARG A 18 0.81 -9.81 28.08
N LEU A 19 0.01 -8.95 28.70
CA LEU A 19 -1.02 -9.38 29.63
C LEU A 19 -2.13 -10.17 28.92
N ALA A 20 -2.55 -9.74 27.73
CA ALA A 20 -3.53 -10.44 26.91
C ALA A 20 -3.05 -11.85 26.54
N LEU A 21 -1.77 -12.01 26.18
CA LEU A 21 -1.15 -13.31 25.92
C LEU A 21 -1.13 -14.20 27.15
N LYS A 22 -0.79 -13.66 28.33
CA LYS A 22 -0.79 -14.40 29.60
C LYS A 22 -2.19 -14.90 29.97
N LEU A 23 -3.20 -14.04 29.81
CA LEU A 23 -4.60 -14.31 30.14
C LEU A 23 -5.37 -15.06 29.04
N ASN A 24 -4.76 -15.32 27.89
CA ASN A 24 -5.38 -15.97 26.73
C ASN A 24 -6.63 -15.22 26.20
N HIS A 25 -6.53 -13.90 26.05
CA HIS A 25 -7.59 -13.06 25.48
C HIS A 25 -7.23 -12.60 24.06
N PRO A 26 -7.57 -13.35 23.00
CA PRO A 26 -7.11 -13.07 21.63
C PRO A 26 -7.66 -11.75 21.06
N HIS A 27 -8.91 -11.39 21.38
CA HIS A 27 -9.49 -10.11 20.93
C HIS A 27 -8.79 -8.90 21.57
N ALA A 28 -8.48 -9.01 22.87
CA ALA A 28 -7.73 -7.98 23.58
C ALA A 28 -6.30 -7.83 23.04
N LEU A 29 -5.68 -8.94 22.67
CA LEU A 29 -4.37 -8.96 22.03
C LEU A 29 -4.41 -8.25 20.68
N LEU A 30 -5.39 -8.56 19.82
CA LEU A 30 -5.56 -7.90 18.52
C LEU A 30 -5.73 -6.40 18.68
N LYS A 31 -6.57 -5.96 19.63
CA LYS A 31 -6.77 -4.53 19.93
C LYS A 31 -5.47 -3.85 20.35
N ALA A 32 -4.67 -4.50 21.21
CA ALA A 32 -3.38 -3.98 21.64
C ALA A 32 -2.38 -3.89 20.48
N VAL A 33 -2.29 -4.92 19.65
CA VAL A 33 -1.42 -4.92 18.45
C VAL A 33 -1.83 -3.83 17.47
N ASN A 34 -3.11 -3.68 17.16
CA ASN A 34 -3.58 -2.61 16.26
C ASN A 34 -3.28 -1.22 16.85
N ALA A 35 -3.41 -1.05 18.16
CA ALA A 35 -3.06 0.22 18.82
C ALA A 35 -1.55 0.50 18.74
N MET A 36 -0.70 -0.52 18.84
CA MET A 36 0.75 -0.37 18.60
C MET A 36 1.00 0.05 17.15
N LEU A 37 0.40 -0.63 16.17
CA LEU A 37 0.62 -0.35 14.75
C LEU A 37 0.09 1.00 14.28
N ALA A 38 -0.85 1.59 15.01
CA ALA A 38 -1.34 2.94 14.74
C ALA A 38 -0.34 4.03 15.17
N ASP A 39 0.65 3.70 16.01
CA ASP A 39 1.73 4.61 16.41
C ASP A 39 2.81 4.66 15.30
N PRO A 40 3.00 5.81 14.62
CA PRO A 40 3.94 5.92 13.51
C PRO A 40 5.42 5.85 13.93
N GLU A 41 5.74 6.19 15.18
CA GLU A 41 7.12 6.32 15.65
C GLU A 41 7.61 5.01 16.28
N PHE A 42 6.74 4.31 17.01
CA PHE A 42 7.14 3.17 17.84
C PHE A 42 6.43 1.86 17.51
N GLY A 43 5.47 1.84 16.58
CA GLY A 43 4.59 0.69 16.38
C GLY A 43 5.32 -0.61 16.06
N ASP A 44 6.22 -0.60 15.08
CA ASP A 44 7.01 -1.78 14.71
C ASP A 44 8.05 -2.14 15.78
N ALA A 45 8.66 -1.15 16.43
CA ALA A 45 9.65 -1.38 17.49
C ALA A 45 9.02 -2.06 18.72
N ALA A 46 7.82 -1.61 19.12
CA ALA A 46 7.07 -2.22 20.22
C ALA A 46 6.61 -3.64 19.86
N LEU A 47 6.25 -3.87 18.59
CA LEU A 47 5.88 -5.20 18.10
C LEU A 47 7.07 -6.15 18.10
N ASP A 48 8.24 -5.67 17.69
CA ASP A 48 9.50 -6.40 17.72
C ASP A 48 9.89 -6.75 19.16
N ALA A 49 9.75 -5.82 20.10
CA ALA A 49 9.96 -6.09 21.54
C ALA A 49 9.02 -7.18 22.08
N LEU A 50 7.75 -7.18 21.66
CA LEU A 50 6.80 -8.24 22.01
C LEU A 50 7.23 -9.59 21.40
N ALA A 51 7.49 -9.65 20.10
CA ALA A 51 7.83 -10.87 19.37
C ALA A 51 9.16 -11.49 19.83
N GLY A 52 10.18 -10.67 20.11
CA GLY A 52 11.50 -11.13 20.55
C GLY A 52 11.51 -11.77 21.95
N SER A 53 10.51 -11.48 22.78
CA SER A 53 10.53 -11.85 24.21
C SER A 53 9.53 -12.94 24.60
N VAL A 54 8.50 -13.23 23.78
CA VAL A 54 7.49 -14.25 24.08
C VAL A 54 8.03 -15.67 23.90
N LYS A 55 7.83 -16.58 24.86
CA LYS A 55 8.34 -17.97 24.78
C LYS A 55 7.27 -18.99 25.18
N GLY A 56 7.51 -20.26 24.83
CA GLY A 56 6.67 -21.39 25.23
C GLY A 56 5.19 -21.20 24.88
N LYS A 57 4.30 -21.37 25.86
CA LYS A 57 2.84 -21.24 25.67
C LYS A 57 2.40 -19.88 25.12
N ALA A 58 3.10 -18.79 25.48
CA ALA A 58 2.77 -17.46 24.97
C ALA A 58 3.10 -17.32 23.47
N LEU A 59 4.23 -17.90 23.03
CA LEU A 59 4.59 -17.93 21.61
C LEU A 59 3.59 -18.76 20.80
N HIS A 60 3.19 -19.94 21.32
CA HIS A 60 2.15 -20.75 20.70
C HIS A 60 0.83 -19.96 20.54
N ARG A 61 0.38 -19.28 21.62
CA ARG A 61 -0.82 -18.43 21.56
C ARG A 61 -0.70 -17.30 20.54
N LEU A 62 0.48 -16.66 20.46
CA LEU A 62 0.71 -15.60 19.48
C LEU A 62 0.62 -16.15 18.05
N LEU A 63 1.29 -17.25 17.74
CA LEU A 63 1.25 -17.88 16.42
C LEU A 63 -0.16 -18.33 16.02
N THR A 64 -0.91 -18.92 16.96
CA THR A 64 -2.31 -19.31 16.73
C THR A 64 -3.19 -18.08 16.47
N ALA A 65 -3.03 -17.01 17.24
CA ALA A 65 -3.74 -15.75 17.00
C ALA A 65 -3.36 -15.14 15.64
N THR A 66 -2.08 -15.13 15.27
CA THR A 66 -1.61 -14.66 13.96
C THR A 66 -2.24 -15.44 12.82
N ARG A 67 -2.36 -16.77 12.94
CA ARG A 67 -3.07 -17.62 11.97
C ARG A 67 -4.54 -17.20 11.82
N GLU A 68 -5.25 -17.02 12.93
CA GLU A 68 -6.66 -16.64 12.93
C GLU A 68 -6.87 -15.27 12.29
N TRP A 69 -6.05 -14.29 12.63
CA TRP A 69 -6.12 -12.95 12.05
C TRP A 69 -5.80 -12.95 10.56
N ASN A 70 -4.85 -13.77 10.12
CA ASN A 70 -4.50 -13.87 8.71
C ASN A 70 -5.65 -14.44 7.86
N ALA A 71 -6.52 -15.27 8.43
CA ALA A 71 -7.69 -15.78 7.73
C ALA A 71 -8.72 -14.68 7.41
N ASN A 72 -8.69 -13.55 8.13
CA ASN A 72 -9.63 -12.45 7.97
C ASN A 72 -8.97 -11.24 7.28
N ALA A 73 -9.50 -10.83 6.13
CA ALA A 73 -8.98 -9.69 5.36
C ALA A 73 -9.00 -8.34 6.12
N ARG A 74 -9.81 -8.21 7.20
CA ARG A 74 -9.83 -7.00 8.05
C ARG A 74 -8.65 -6.94 9.03
N HIS A 75 -8.01 -8.08 9.30
CA HIS A 75 -6.95 -8.21 10.31
C HIS A 75 -5.65 -8.74 9.71
N CYS A 76 -5.58 -8.87 8.38
CA CYS A 76 -4.42 -9.40 7.69
C CYS A 76 -3.18 -8.54 7.90
N ASP A 77 -3.32 -7.21 7.94
CA ASP A 77 -2.16 -6.31 8.13
C ASP A 77 -1.47 -6.56 9.47
N ALA A 78 -2.23 -6.56 10.57
CA ALA A 78 -1.73 -6.91 11.90
C ALA A 78 -1.10 -8.31 11.94
N ALA A 79 -1.72 -9.29 11.27
CA ALA A 79 -1.18 -10.64 11.18
C ALA A 79 0.17 -10.68 10.44
N GLN A 80 0.28 -10.01 9.28
CA GLN A 80 1.50 -9.98 8.49
C GLN A 80 2.63 -9.24 9.20
N ARG A 81 2.33 -8.15 9.93
CA ARG A 81 3.34 -7.45 10.73
C ARG A 81 3.87 -8.30 11.87
N VAL A 82 3.00 -8.96 12.63
CA VAL A 82 3.42 -9.91 13.67
C VAL A 82 4.25 -11.05 13.10
N LEU A 83 3.82 -11.62 11.96
CA LEU A 83 4.54 -12.68 11.28
C LEU A 83 5.94 -12.23 10.85
N SER A 84 6.06 -11.03 10.28
CA SER A 84 7.35 -10.46 9.88
C SER A 84 8.29 -10.29 11.08
N SER A 85 7.81 -9.72 12.19
CA SER A 85 8.58 -9.59 13.43
C SER A 85 9.03 -10.94 13.97
N LEU A 86 8.15 -11.96 13.98
CA LEU A 86 8.49 -13.31 14.43
C LEU A 86 9.58 -13.94 13.56
N LEU A 87 9.48 -13.84 12.23
CA LEU A 87 10.45 -14.43 11.32
C LEU A 87 11.81 -13.72 11.33
N ARG A 88 11.83 -12.41 11.62
CA ARG A 88 13.08 -11.64 11.74
C ARG A 88 13.81 -11.89 13.06
N LEU A 89 13.08 -12.06 14.16
CA LEU A 89 13.65 -12.05 15.51
C LEU A 89 13.83 -13.44 16.13
N ARG A 90 13.18 -14.47 15.59
CA ARG A 90 13.17 -15.83 16.15
C ARG A 90 13.81 -16.82 15.18
N SER A 91 14.47 -17.84 15.73
CA SER A 91 15.00 -18.92 14.90
C SER A 91 13.88 -19.82 14.40
N LEU A 92 14.07 -20.39 13.21
CA LEU A 92 13.12 -21.35 12.65
C LEU A 92 13.04 -22.63 13.50
N ASP A 93 14.13 -23.00 14.16
CA ASP A 93 14.15 -24.12 15.10
C ASP A 93 13.15 -23.90 16.24
N GLU A 94 13.21 -22.75 16.92
CA GLU A 94 12.26 -22.38 17.99
C GLU A 94 10.81 -22.40 17.49
N LEU A 95 10.55 -21.83 16.31
CA LEU A 95 9.20 -21.78 15.73
C LEU A 95 8.69 -23.18 15.36
N SER A 96 9.56 -24.08 14.91
CA SER A 96 9.21 -25.45 14.53
C SER A 96 8.82 -26.33 15.72
N THR A 97 9.34 -26.03 16.92
CA THR A 97 8.99 -26.77 18.15
C THR A 97 7.59 -26.46 18.69
N VAL A 98 6.91 -25.45 18.13
CA VAL A 98 5.58 -25.06 18.57
C VAL A 98 4.56 -26.14 18.19
N PRO A 99 3.68 -26.57 19.12
CA PRO A 99 2.65 -27.56 18.81
C PRO A 99 1.78 -27.12 17.63
N GLY A 100 1.64 -27.99 16.62
CA GLY A 100 0.86 -27.69 15.41
C GLY A 100 1.53 -26.67 14.47
N ALA A 101 2.84 -26.43 14.59
CA ALA A 101 3.56 -25.48 13.73
C ALA A 101 3.35 -25.74 12.22
N ALA A 102 3.35 -27.01 11.80
CA ALA A 102 3.11 -27.38 10.40
C ALA A 102 1.75 -26.88 9.88
N ASP A 103 0.68 -27.10 10.64
CA ASP A 103 -0.67 -26.66 10.28
C ASP A 103 -0.80 -25.14 10.29
N VAL A 104 -0.18 -24.49 11.28
CA VAL A 104 -0.12 -23.03 11.38
C VAL A 104 0.58 -22.45 10.14
N VAL A 105 1.75 -22.98 9.77
CA VAL A 105 2.51 -22.53 8.61
C VAL A 105 1.75 -22.79 7.31
N ALA A 106 1.11 -23.95 7.16
CA ALA A 106 0.29 -24.26 5.98
C ALA A 106 -0.86 -23.26 5.81
N ALA A 107 -1.58 -22.95 6.89
CA ALA A 107 -2.65 -21.96 6.90
C ALA A 107 -2.13 -20.54 6.62
N LEU A 108 -1.03 -20.13 7.28
CA LEU A 108 -0.40 -18.84 7.04
C LEU A 108 0.00 -18.68 5.58
N ARG A 109 0.68 -19.68 4.99
CA ARG A 109 1.08 -19.67 3.58
C ARG A 109 -0.11 -19.45 2.65
N ALA A 110 -1.18 -20.22 2.82
CA ALA A 110 -2.35 -20.15 1.94
C ALA A 110 -3.02 -18.77 1.96
N TYR A 111 -3.24 -18.19 3.15
CA TYR A 111 -3.87 -16.87 3.27
C TYR A 111 -2.92 -15.73 2.89
N THR A 112 -1.64 -15.80 3.24
CA THR A 112 -0.64 -14.81 2.81
C THR A 112 -0.54 -14.76 1.29
N GLN A 113 -0.54 -15.90 0.60
CA GLN A 113 -0.55 -15.95 -0.87
C GLN A 113 -1.80 -15.27 -1.47
N ARG A 114 -2.98 -15.52 -0.90
CA ARG A 114 -4.24 -14.87 -1.35
C ARG A 114 -4.19 -13.35 -1.15
N HIS A 115 -3.70 -12.90 -0.01
CA HIS A 115 -3.57 -11.47 0.30
C HIS A 115 -2.54 -10.81 -0.60
N PHE A 116 -1.40 -11.47 -0.87
CA PHE A 116 -0.40 -10.98 -1.82
C PHE A 116 -0.97 -10.85 -3.24
N ALA A 117 -1.72 -11.85 -3.70
CA ALA A 117 -2.39 -11.78 -5.00
C ALA A 117 -3.44 -10.64 -5.05
N ARG A 118 -4.16 -10.39 -3.95
CA ARG A 118 -5.08 -9.25 -3.83
C ARG A 118 -4.33 -7.92 -3.86
N ALA A 119 -3.24 -7.78 -3.11
CA ALA A 119 -2.40 -6.58 -3.11
C ALA A 119 -1.86 -6.29 -4.52
N GLY A 120 -1.39 -7.31 -5.24
CA GLY A 120 -0.96 -7.16 -6.63
C GLY A 120 -2.07 -6.72 -7.59
N ARG A 121 -3.31 -7.19 -7.39
CA ARG A 121 -4.46 -6.68 -8.17
C ARG A 121 -4.79 -5.22 -7.85
N LEU A 122 -4.71 -4.83 -6.58
CA LEU A 122 -4.93 -3.44 -6.17
C LEU A 122 -3.86 -2.50 -6.74
N LEU A 123 -2.59 -2.91 -6.70
CA LEU A 123 -1.48 -2.17 -7.31
C LEU A 123 -1.67 -2.02 -8.82
N ARG A 124 -2.06 -3.07 -9.54
CA ARG A 124 -2.38 -2.93 -10.97
C ARG A 124 -3.55 -1.99 -11.22
N GLY A 125 -4.53 -1.95 -10.30
CA GLY A 125 -5.64 -1.00 -10.35
C GLY A 125 -5.18 0.45 -10.24
N THR A 126 -4.08 0.77 -9.54
CA THR A 126 -3.58 2.14 -9.46
C THR A 126 -3.02 2.63 -10.79
N TYR A 127 -2.52 1.74 -11.66
CA TYR A 127 -2.05 2.11 -12.99
C TYR A 127 -3.16 2.61 -13.93
N LEU A 128 -4.43 2.30 -13.64
CA LEU A 128 -5.55 2.92 -14.36
C LEU A 128 -5.61 4.43 -14.13
N LEU A 129 -5.16 4.91 -12.96
CA LEU A 129 -5.05 6.34 -12.68
C LEU A 129 -3.98 6.98 -13.56
N ASP A 130 -2.86 6.30 -13.77
CA ASP A 130 -1.78 6.80 -14.65
C ASP A 130 -2.29 6.91 -16.09
N VAL A 131 -3.02 5.90 -16.57
CA VAL A 131 -3.64 5.92 -17.91
C VAL A 131 -4.68 7.03 -18.03
N ALA A 132 -5.56 7.18 -17.03
CA ALA A 132 -6.59 8.22 -17.04
C ALA A 132 -5.95 9.62 -17.02
N LEU A 133 -4.90 9.83 -16.23
CA LEU A 133 -4.20 11.10 -16.13
C LEU A 133 -3.44 11.42 -17.43
N ALA A 134 -2.76 10.45 -18.02
CA ALA A 134 -2.08 10.63 -19.31
C ALA A 134 -3.07 10.95 -20.44
N GLY A 135 -4.24 10.29 -20.45
CA GLY A 135 -5.30 10.59 -21.41
C GLY A 135 -5.88 12.00 -21.25
N MET A 136 -6.07 12.48 -20.02
CA MET A 136 -6.50 13.87 -19.79
C MET A 136 -5.43 14.89 -20.17
N GLY A 137 -4.15 14.60 -19.94
CA GLY A 137 -3.04 15.46 -20.39
C GLY A 137 -2.97 15.57 -21.92
N ALA A 138 -3.07 14.44 -22.63
CA ALA A 138 -3.12 14.43 -24.09
C ALA A 138 -4.32 15.21 -24.65
N LEU A 139 -5.47 15.17 -23.97
CA LEU A 139 -6.65 15.97 -24.33
C LEU A 139 -6.46 17.48 -24.09
N LEU A 140 -5.56 17.89 -23.19
CA LEU A 140 -5.26 19.31 -22.93
C LEU A 140 -4.25 19.86 -23.95
N ASP A 141 -3.32 19.02 -24.42
CA ASP A 141 -2.30 19.41 -25.40
C ASP A 141 -2.88 19.62 -26.82
N ASP A 142 -4.01 18.99 -27.15
CA ASP A 142 -4.68 19.12 -28.45
C ASP A 142 -5.49 20.43 -28.61
N GLU A 143 -5.81 21.15 -27.53
CA GLU A 143 -6.60 22.39 -27.56
C GLU A 143 -5.73 23.66 -27.75
N GLU A 144 -4.42 23.62 -27.47
CA GLU A 144 -3.50 24.76 -27.66
C GLU A 144 -3.00 24.92 -29.11
N GLY A 145 -3.21 23.93 -29.98
CA GLY A 145 -2.77 23.94 -31.38
C GLY A 145 -3.73 24.61 -32.38
N LEU A 146 -4.92 25.07 -31.94
CA LEU A 146 -5.94 25.64 -32.83
C LEU A 146 -5.96 27.18 -32.92
N LEU A 147 -5.00 27.88 -32.32
CA LEU A 147 -4.90 29.34 -32.40
C LEU A 147 -3.57 29.81 -33.02
N GLU A 148 -3.61 29.87 -34.36
CA GLU A 148 -2.75 30.65 -35.29
C GLU A 148 -1.29 30.18 -35.46
N PRO A 149 -0.67 30.24 -36.68
CA PRO A 149 -0.70 31.44 -37.55
C PRO A 149 -0.60 31.20 -39.08
N GLU A 150 -1.06 32.16 -39.89
CA GLU A 150 -0.43 32.43 -41.20
C GLU A 150 -0.24 33.95 -41.39
N SER A 151 0.97 34.42 -41.07
CA SER A 151 1.48 35.72 -41.47
C SER A 151 2.06 35.64 -42.89
N GLY A 152 1.59 36.50 -43.80
CA GLY A 152 2.19 36.66 -45.13
C GLY A 152 2.12 38.10 -45.63
N ARG A 153 2.98 38.96 -45.07
CA ARG A 153 3.35 40.27 -45.65
C ARG A 153 4.53 40.03 -46.60
N ASP A 154 4.54 40.52 -47.84
CA ASP A 154 5.24 41.73 -48.33
C ASP A 154 5.48 41.57 -49.86
N PRO A 155 6.18 42.46 -50.62
CA PRO A 155 5.78 43.80 -51.07
C PRO A 155 6.03 44.02 -52.61
N ALA A 156 5.53 45.13 -53.17
CA ALA A 156 6.02 45.84 -54.38
C ALA A 156 6.03 45.18 -55.78
N GLY A 157 5.55 45.91 -56.80
CA GLY A 157 5.85 45.59 -58.20
C GLY A 157 4.99 46.29 -59.25
N ALA A 158 5.36 47.52 -59.61
CA ALA A 158 4.83 48.25 -60.75
C ALA A 158 4.98 47.45 -62.07
N ARG A 159 3.95 47.47 -62.92
CA ARG A 159 4.08 47.24 -64.37
C ARG A 159 3.18 48.21 -65.13
N GLY A 160 3.80 49.19 -65.76
CA GLY A 160 3.19 49.99 -66.82
C GLY A 160 3.27 49.28 -68.18
N GLY A 161 2.21 49.48 -68.98
CA GLY A 161 2.26 49.75 -70.42
C GLY A 161 2.53 48.61 -71.41
N ALA A 162 1.50 48.25 -72.19
CA ALA A 162 1.52 48.14 -73.66
C ALA A 162 0.08 47.85 -74.18
N GLY A 163 -0.46 48.73 -75.03
CA GLY A 163 -1.85 48.69 -75.54
C GLY A 163 -2.05 47.88 -76.83
N PRO A 164 -3.26 47.89 -77.43
CA PRO A 164 -3.47 47.41 -78.78
C PRO A 164 -3.45 48.54 -79.81
N GLU A 165 -3.01 48.13 -80.99
CA GLU A 165 -2.74 48.87 -82.21
C GLU A 165 -4.01 49.45 -82.86
N THR A 166 -3.94 50.69 -83.35
CA THR A 166 -4.88 51.22 -84.34
C THR A 166 -4.14 52.12 -85.34
N GLY A 167 -4.20 51.74 -86.62
CA GLY A 167 -4.22 52.68 -87.75
C GLY A 167 -2.94 52.87 -88.56
N ALA A 168 -2.83 52.16 -89.69
CA ALA A 168 -2.26 52.68 -90.95
C ALA A 168 -3.23 53.75 -91.57
N PRO A 169 -2.97 54.40 -92.73
CA PRO A 169 -1.83 54.29 -93.67
C PRO A 169 -1.25 55.65 -94.15
N GLY A 170 -0.19 55.59 -94.97
CA GLY A 170 0.36 56.74 -95.72
C GLY A 170 1.77 56.48 -96.22
#